data_AF-A0A674H0W3-F1
#
_entry.id   AF-A0A674H0W3-F1
#
_cell.length_a   1.000
_cell.length_b   1.000
_cell.length_c   1.000
_cell.angle_alpha   90.00
_cell.angle_beta   90.00
_cell.angle_gamma   90.00
#
_symmetry.space_group_name_H-M   'P 1'
#
loop_
_entity.id
_entity.type
_entity.pdbx_description
1 polymer ?
#
loop_
_entity_poly.entity_id
_entity_poly.type
_entity_poly.pdbx_seq_one_letter_code
_entity_poly.pdbx_strand_id
1 'polypeptide(L)'
;MSRLRLPGALRLEEVIGTGGFGRVFRGTWRGQVVAVKAARGDAGPAGVSSLRREARLYARLRHPNVVALRAVCLEPPHLCLVMEFAAGGPLSRALAGRRVPPAVLLDWARQVARGMRYLPSGCSEPPNCP
;
A
#
# COMPACT_ATOMS: atom_id res chain seq x y z
N MET A 1 -18.54 11.00 4.02
CA MET A 1 -17.27 10.50 3.44
C MET A 1 -17.56 9.46 2.35
N SER A 2 -18.16 9.90 1.25
CA SER A 2 -18.65 9.04 0.17
C SER A 2 -17.92 9.40 -1.12
N ARG A 3 -17.11 8.46 -1.63
CA ARG A 3 -16.84 8.16 -3.06
C ARG A 3 -15.67 7.17 -3.15
N LEU A 4 -16.00 5.89 -3.02
CA LEU A 4 -15.12 4.76 -3.33
C LEU A 4 -15.88 3.85 -4.29
N ARG A 5 -15.63 3.99 -5.60
CA ARG A 5 -16.06 3.12 -6.70
C ARG A 5 -15.16 3.38 -7.92
N LEU A 6 -14.75 2.35 -8.67
CA LEU A 6 -13.92 2.49 -9.89
C LEU A 6 -14.46 1.53 -10.96
N PRO A 7 -14.77 2.00 -12.19
CA PRO A 7 -13.73 2.23 -13.21
C PRO A 7 -13.99 3.41 -14.19
N GLY A 8 -12.97 3.76 -14.99
CA GLY A 8 -13.01 4.74 -16.10
C GLY A 8 -11.64 5.33 -16.46
N ALA A 9 -10.71 5.39 -15.51
CA ALA A 9 -9.37 5.96 -15.71
C ALA A 9 -8.22 5.12 -15.13
N LEU A 10 -8.49 3.92 -14.61
CA LEU A 10 -7.45 3.01 -14.11
C LEU A 10 -7.01 2.08 -15.25
N ARG A 11 -5.73 2.16 -15.63
CA ARG A 11 -5.09 1.24 -16.57
C ARG A 11 -4.03 0.45 -15.83
N LEU A 12 -4.17 -0.87 -15.83
CA LEU A 12 -3.14 -1.77 -15.30
C LEU A 12 -2.09 -2.00 -16.39
N GLU A 13 -0.83 -2.03 -15.98
CA GLU A 13 0.32 -2.28 -16.85
C GLU A 13 0.96 -3.61 -16.41
N GLU A 14 2.23 -3.58 -16.05
CA GLU A 14 3.01 -4.76 -15.66
C GLU A 14 2.82 -5.16 -14.19
N VAL A 15 3.10 -6.43 -13.89
CA VAL A 15 3.19 -6.91 -12.51
C VAL A 15 4.52 -6.48 -11.92
N ILE A 16 4.49 -5.78 -10.79
CA ILE A 16 5.68 -5.33 -10.07
C ILE A 16 5.93 -6.09 -8.76
N GLY A 17 4.98 -6.91 -8.34
CA GLY A 17 5.13 -7.72 -7.15
C GLY A 17 4.09 -8.83 -7.05
N THR A 18 4.50 -9.98 -6.51
CA THR A 18 3.64 -11.11 -6.20
C THR A 18 3.91 -11.53 -4.76
N GLY A 19 2.86 -11.83 -4.00
CA GLY A 19 3.00 -12.24 -2.61
C GLY A 19 1.74 -12.86 -2.02
N GLY A 20 1.77 -13.18 -0.72
CA GLY A 20 0.65 -13.79 0.00
C GLY A 20 -0.66 -13.02 -0.09
N PHE A 21 -0.58 -11.69 -0.30
CA PHE A 21 -1.73 -10.79 -0.37
C PHE A 21 -2.23 -10.51 -1.80
N GLY A 22 -1.71 -11.20 -2.82
CA GLY A 22 -2.12 -11.04 -4.22
C GLY A 22 -1.04 -10.50 -5.15
N ARG A 23 -1.48 -9.97 -6.30
CA ARG A 23 -0.61 -9.36 -7.32
C ARG A 23 -0.65 -7.85 -7.16
N VAL A 24 0.53 -7.22 -7.28
CA VAL A 24 0.67 -5.78 -7.35
C VAL A 24 1.06 -5.42 -8.77
N PHE A 25 0.28 -4.55 -9.39
CA PHE A 25 0.49 -4.04 -10.73
C PHE A 25 0.99 -2.61 -10.65
N ARG A 26 1.87 -2.23 -11.56
CA ARG A 26 2.01 -0.81 -11.94
C ARG A 26 0.81 -0.44 -12.78
N GLY A 27 0.39 0.81 -12.69
CA GLY A 27 -0.69 1.31 -13.53
C GLY A 27 -0.74 2.81 -13.57
N THR A 28 -1.68 3.32 -14.34
CA THR A 28 -1.96 4.75 -14.46
C THR A 28 -3.39 5.02 -14.00
N TRP A 29 -3.57 5.98 -13.10
CA TRP A 29 -4.88 6.44 -12.62
C TRP A 29 -4.95 7.96 -12.65
N ARG A 30 -5.92 8.51 -13.40
CA ARG A 30 -6.09 9.97 -13.56
C ARG A 30 -4.80 10.69 -14.01
N GLY A 31 -4.04 10.05 -14.89
CA GLY A 31 -2.76 10.58 -15.39
C GLY A 31 -1.57 10.42 -14.44
N GLN A 32 -1.74 9.81 -13.26
CA GLN A 32 -0.65 9.57 -12.31
C GLN A 32 -0.27 8.08 -12.27
N VAL A 33 1.02 7.80 -12.12
CA VAL A 33 1.52 6.43 -11.92
C VAL A 33 1.15 5.95 -10.51
N VAL A 34 0.58 4.75 -10.42
CA VAL A 34 0.08 4.13 -9.19
C VAL A 34 0.52 2.68 -9.07
N ALA A 35 0.53 2.17 -7.84
CA ALA A 35 0.63 0.75 -7.54
C ALA A 35 -0.76 0.20 -7.21
N VAL A 36 -1.18 -0.89 -7.86
CA VAL A 36 -2.50 -1.49 -7.67
C VAL A 36 -2.35 -2.89 -7.09
N LYS A 37 -2.75 -3.07 -5.83
CA LYS A 37 -2.77 -4.38 -5.16
C LYS A 37 -4.15 -5.01 -5.37
N ALA A 38 -4.21 -6.04 -6.22
CA ALA A 38 -5.43 -6.82 -6.46
C ALA A 38 -5.61 -7.87 -5.36
N ALA A 39 -6.83 -7.99 -4.82
CA ALA A 39 -7.17 -9.04 -3.86
C ALA A 39 -7.14 -10.42 -4.53
N ARG A 40 -6.77 -11.46 -3.77
CA ARG A 40 -6.77 -12.84 -4.28
C ARG A 40 -8.19 -13.38 -4.31
N GLY A 41 -8.62 -13.91 -5.46
CA GLY A 41 -9.40 -15.15 -5.59
C GLY A 41 -10.83 -15.27 -5.01
N ASP A 42 -11.23 -14.50 -4.00
CA ASP A 42 -12.56 -14.57 -3.40
C ASP A 42 -13.31 -13.24 -3.54
N ALA A 43 -13.84 -13.00 -4.74
CA ALA A 43 -14.71 -11.84 -5.00
C ALA A 43 -16.07 -11.91 -4.27
N GLY A 44 -16.25 -12.88 -3.37
CA GLY A 44 -17.44 -13.04 -2.55
C GLY A 44 -17.51 -12.03 -1.38
N PRO A 45 -18.58 -12.10 -0.58
CA PRO A 45 -18.84 -11.15 0.51
C PRO A 45 -17.71 -11.06 1.56
N ALA A 46 -16.99 -12.17 1.78
CA ALA A 46 -15.88 -12.26 2.73
C ALA A 46 -14.66 -11.44 2.25
N GLY A 47 -14.24 -11.60 0.99
CA GLY A 47 -13.13 -10.83 0.40
C GLY A 47 -13.43 -9.33 0.36
N VAL A 48 -14.66 -8.94 0.00
CA VAL A 48 -15.11 -7.53 0.06
C VAL A 48 -15.00 -6.97 1.48
N SER A 49 -15.45 -7.73 2.48
CA SER A 49 -15.43 -7.29 3.89
C SER A 49 -14.00 -7.16 4.42
N SER A 50 -13.13 -8.12 4.10
CA SER A 50 -11.71 -8.09 4.46
C SER A 50 -11.00 -6.89 3.84
N LEU A 51 -11.16 -6.69 2.53
CA LEU A 51 -10.55 -5.57 1.81
C LEU A 51 -11.08 -4.22 2.31
N ARG A 52 -12.37 -4.13 2.62
CA ARG A 52 -12.98 -2.92 3.21
C ARG A 52 -12.38 -2.61 4.58
N ARG A 53 -12.10 -3.61 5.40
CA ARG A 53 -11.45 -3.42 6.72
C ARG A 53 -10.00 -2.93 6.55
N GLU A 54 -9.22 -3.58 5.69
CA GLU A 54 -7.84 -3.17 5.37
C GLU A 54 -7.82 -1.73 4.82
N ALA A 55 -8.69 -1.41 3.86
CA ALA A 55 -8.80 -0.08 3.27
C ALA A 55 -9.16 1.00 4.31
N ARG A 56 -10.02 0.70 5.28
CA ARG A 56 -10.39 1.66 6.34
C ARG A 56 -9.22 2.00 7.25
N LEU A 57 -8.42 1.01 7.63
CA LEU A 57 -7.22 1.23 8.44
C LEU A 57 -6.19 2.02 7.63
N TYR A 58 -5.94 1.58 6.40
CA TYR A 58 -4.94 2.17 5.52
C TYR A 58 -5.30 3.62 5.13
N ALA A 59 -6.57 3.93 4.89
CA ALA A 59 -7.03 5.30 4.55
C ALA A 59 -6.74 6.35 5.63
N ARG A 60 -6.49 5.92 6.88
CA ARG A 60 -6.14 6.82 8.00
C ARG A 60 -4.65 7.12 8.06
N LEU A 61 -3.81 6.35 7.36
CA LEU A 61 -2.36 6.50 7.39
C LEU A 61 -1.93 7.64 6.46
N ARG A 62 -1.29 8.65 7.03
CA ARG A 62 -0.71 9.80 6.33
C ARG A 62 0.64 10.15 6.97
N HIS A 63 1.70 9.61 6.38
CA HIS A 63 3.06 9.84 6.86
C HIS A 63 4.05 9.73 5.68
N PRO A 64 5.10 10.56 5.60
CA PRO A 64 6.05 10.56 4.47
C PRO A 64 6.79 9.22 4.27
N ASN A 65 6.91 8.40 5.33
CA ASN A 65 7.53 7.07 5.27
C ASN A 65 6.52 5.91 5.21
N VAL A 66 5.26 6.18 4.86
CA VAL A 66 4.21 5.18 4.65
C VAL A 66 3.52 5.46 3.32
N VAL A 67 3.48 4.47 2.44
CA VAL A 67 2.85 4.58 1.11
C VAL A 67 1.38 5.00 1.28
N ALA A 68 0.95 6.04 0.56
CA ALA A 68 -0.41 6.55 0.71
C ALA A 68 -1.43 5.70 -0.08
N LEU A 69 -2.57 5.40 0.54
CA LEU A 69 -3.74 4.88 -0.17
C LEU A 69 -4.42 6.02 -0.95
N ARG A 70 -4.60 5.84 -2.25
CA ARG A 70 -5.20 6.82 -3.16
C ARG A 70 -6.68 6.52 -3.41
N ALA A 71 -7.02 5.24 -3.60
CA ALA A 71 -8.39 4.77 -3.80
C ALA A 71 -8.52 3.27 -3.47
N VAL A 72 -9.75 2.77 -3.43
CA VAL A 72 -10.05 1.33 -3.35
C VAL A 72 -11.23 1.00 -4.27
N CYS A 73 -11.16 -0.16 -4.91
CA CYS A 73 -12.27 -0.78 -5.61
C CYS A 73 -12.81 -1.94 -4.75
N LEU A 74 -14.09 -1.85 -4.38
CA LEU A 74 -14.80 -2.88 -3.60
C LEU A 74 -15.88 -3.58 -4.45
N GLU A 75 -15.79 -3.46 -5.77
CA GLU A 75 -16.74 -4.03 -6.72
C GLU A 75 -16.17 -5.34 -7.29
N PRO A 76 -16.76 -6.50 -6.95
CA PRO A 76 -16.45 -7.76 -7.61
C PRO A 76 -16.61 -7.66 -9.14
N PRO A 77 -15.74 -8.31 -9.94
CA PRO A 77 -14.57 -9.10 -9.55
C PRO A 77 -13.29 -8.26 -9.31
N HIS A 78 -13.36 -6.93 -9.42
CA HIS A 78 -12.20 -6.03 -9.48
C HIS A 78 -11.75 -5.47 -8.11
N LEU A 79 -11.73 -6.31 -7.07
CA LEU A 79 -11.32 -5.91 -5.73
C LEU A 79 -9.84 -5.51 -5.69
N CYS A 80 -9.54 -4.23 -5.45
CA CYS A 80 -8.15 -3.75 -5.40
C CYS A 80 -7.93 -2.48 -4.57
N LEU A 81 -6.70 -2.31 -4.08
CA LEU A 81 -6.20 -1.06 -3.47
C LEU A 81 -5.35 -0.30 -4.49
N VAL A 82 -5.63 0.99 -4.67
CA VAL A 82 -4.81 1.90 -5.48
C VAL A 82 -3.95 2.74 -4.54
N MET A 83 -2.65 2.65 -4.70
CA MET A 83 -1.65 3.21 -3.82
C MET A 83 -0.68 4.09 -4.59
N GLU A 84 0.05 4.93 -3.86
CA GLU A 84 1.21 5.62 -4.40
C GLU A 84 2.25 4.64 -4.95
N PHE A 85 2.85 4.98 -6.09
CA PHE A 85 3.91 4.18 -6.70
C PHE A 85 5.29 4.63 -6.20
N ALA A 86 5.98 3.74 -5.50
CA ALA A 86 7.36 3.96 -5.06
C ALA A 86 8.34 3.61 -6.19
N ALA A 87 8.75 4.61 -6.97
CA ALA A 87 9.60 4.42 -8.16
C ALA A 87 10.99 3.83 -7.86
N GLY A 88 11.50 3.97 -6.63
CA GLY A 88 12.77 3.39 -6.20
C GLY A 88 12.77 1.85 -6.10
N GLY A 89 11.60 1.22 -6.19
CA GLY A 89 11.46 -0.23 -6.05
C GLY A 89 11.68 -0.71 -4.61
N PRO A 90 11.71 -2.04 -4.39
CA PRO A 90 11.89 -2.60 -3.06
C PRO A 90 13.32 -2.42 -2.56
N LEU A 91 13.46 -2.15 -1.26
CA LEU A 91 14.76 -1.98 -0.59
C LEU A 91 15.69 -3.20 -0.79
N SER A 92 15.12 -4.40 -0.87
CA SER A 92 15.88 -5.64 -1.15
C SER A 92 16.68 -5.56 -2.46
N ARG A 93 16.17 -4.90 -3.50
CA ARG A 93 16.90 -4.68 -4.76
C ARG A 93 18.11 -3.78 -4.56
N ALA A 94 17.99 -2.75 -3.72
CA ALA A 94 19.10 -1.85 -3.41
C ALA A 94 20.19 -2.53 -2.56
N LEU A 95 19.79 -3.48 -1.72
CA LEU A 95 20.67 -4.24 -0.82
C LEU A 95 21.27 -5.50 -1.46
N ALA A 96 20.76 -5.96 -2.60
CA ALA A 96 21.18 -7.20 -3.26
C ALA A 96 22.64 -7.12 -3.77
N GLY A 97 23.60 -7.51 -2.91
CA GLY A 97 25.02 -7.64 -3.26
C GLY A 97 25.77 -6.31 -3.42
N ARG A 98 25.15 -5.17 -3.08
CA ARG A 98 25.75 -3.84 -3.22
C ARG A 98 26.24 -3.33 -1.87
N ARG A 99 27.44 -2.72 -1.86
CA ARG A 99 27.90 -1.95 -0.71
C ARG A 99 27.20 -0.60 -0.71
N VAL A 100 26.28 -0.41 0.22
CA VAL A 100 25.62 0.87 0.45
C VAL A 100 26.40 1.64 1.51
N PRO A 101 26.71 2.94 1.31
CA PRO A 101 27.42 3.74 2.30
C PRO A 101 26.70 3.72 3.66
N PRO A 102 27.43 3.64 4.79
CA PRO A 102 26.82 3.59 6.12
C PRO A 102 25.86 4.75 6.41
N ALA A 103 26.18 5.96 5.94
CA ALA A 103 25.31 7.13 6.10
C ALA A 103 23.94 6.95 5.41
N VAL A 104 23.92 6.33 4.22
CA VAL A 104 22.69 6.05 3.47
C VAL A 104 21.88 4.95 4.16
N LEU A 105 22.54 3.89 4.64
CA LEU A 105 21.88 2.85 5.42
C LEU A 105 21.23 3.39 6.70
N LEU A 106 21.94 4.26 7.41
CA LEU A 106 21.42 4.90 8.62
C LEU A 106 20.21 5.79 8.30
N ASP A 107 20.24 6.53 7.20
CA ASP A 107 19.09 7.33 6.77
C ASP A 107 17.87 6.45 6.46
N TRP A 108 18.04 5.36 5.68
CA TRP A 108 16.97 4.40 5.42
C TRP A 108 16.41 3.78 6.70
N ALA A 109 17.28 3.38 7.63
CA ALA A 109 16.87 2.84 8.93
C ALA A 109 16.04 3.86 9.74
N ARG A 110 16.46 5.13 9.75
CA ARG A 110 15.71 6.22 10.41
C ARG A 110 14.34 6.44 9.77
N GLN A 111 14.25 6.41 8.45
CA GLN A 111 12.99 6.55 7.72
C GLN A 111 12.03 5.39 8.01
N VAL A 112 12.53 4.16 8.01
CA VAL A 112 11.76 2.96 8.40
C VAL A 112 11.27 3.10 9.84
N ALA A 113 12.15 3.44 10.78
CA ALA A 113 11.79 3.59 12.20
C ALA A 113 10.71 4.67 12.41
N ARG A 114 10.80 5.80 11.69
CA ARG A 114 9.76 6.86 11.72
C ARG A 114 8.41 6.34 11.21
N GLY A 115 8.42 5.60 10.09
CA GLY A 115 7.22 4.97 9.55
C GLY A 115 6.60 3.98 10.54
N MET A 116 7.41 3.08 11.09
CA MET A 116 6.95 2.06 12.05
C MET A 116 6.40 2.67 13.34
N ARG A 117 7.03 3.72 13.86
CA ARG A 117 6.54 4.46 15.04
C ARG A 117 5.18 5.13 14.79
N TYR A 118 4.90 5.53 13.55
CA TYR A 118 3.64 6.14 13.17
C TYR A 118 2.50 5.11 13.00
N LEU A 119 2.83 3.88 12.58
CA LEU A 119 1.82 2.85 12.41
C LEU A 119 1.20 2.52 13.77
N PRO A 120 -0.14 2.42 13.86
CA PRO A 120 -0.77 1.90 15.06
C PRO A 120 -0.20 0.52 15.34
N SER A 121 0.39 0.33 16.52
CA SER A 121 0.62 -1.00 17.07
C SER A 121 -0.73 -1.71 16.98
N GLY A 122 -0.80 -2.85 16.30
CA GLY A 122 -2.02 -3.67 16.23
C GLY A 122 -2.39 -4.31 17.58
N CYS A 123 -2.19 -3.60 18.69
CA CYS A 123 -2.59 -3.97 20.02
C CYS A 123 -3.62 -2.94 20.48
N SER A 124 -4.83 -3.43 20.78
CA SER A 124 -5.87 -2.66 21.44
C SER A 124 -5.37 -2.07 22.75
N GLU A 125 -5.26 -0.74 22.82
CA GLU A 125 -5.58 0.08 24.00
C GLU A 125 -5.63 1.57 23.61
N PRO A 126 -6.55 2.37 24.18
CA PRO A 126 -6.66 3.79 23.86
C PRO A 126 -5.49 4.58 24.46
N PRO A 127 -4.89 5.55 23.74
CA PRO A 127 -3.99 6.49 24.38
C PRO A 127 -4.82 7.47 25.19
N ASN A 128 -5.07 7.15 26.45
CA ASN A 128 -4.98 8.19 27.47
C ASN A 128 -3.53 8.11 27.98
N CYS A 129 -2.67 8.98 27.47
CA CYS A 129 -1.39 9.26 28.09
C CYS A 129 -1.25 10.79 28.19
N PRO A 130 -0.84 11.31 29.35
CA PRO A 130 -0.76 12.75 29.64
C PRO A 130 0.25 13.50 28.77
#